data_AF-A0A356LN17-F1
#
_entry.id   AF-A0A356LN17-F1
#
_cell.length_a   1.000
_cell.length_b   1.000
_cell.length_c   1.000
_cell.angle_alpha   90.00
_cell.angle_beta   90.00
_cell.angle_gamma   90.00
#
_symmetry.space_group_name_H-M   'P 1'
#
loop_
_entity.id
_entity.type
_entity.pdbx_description
1 polymer ?
#
loop_
_entity_poly.entity_id
_entity_poly.type
_entity_poly.pdbx_seq_one_letter_code
_entity_poly.pdbx_strand_id
1 'polypeptide(L)'
;MYTETLPAQVQKLQDKAEALHRKNYLLSKGIDLQNSSQLAFQFPGAIGGREDVRHMPNDYCRSSLFTARNNKQPRKNMLRTKLFHLHDVEILYTGFELRAVDDELVWMQLVHYAKDVDLGSTFEFNLTQLLQDLDWPRSGAAYLRLRECISRLRATEVLVTNKKAYGVSGSFSMLEYDSLNDEKGDQHTYYVRMNPKIMLLFAGNLFTSHNWDAYKRLSPAARRLVDYVSSHKTPLPLSVDNFVSLCGVEMDSAARARSFARAKCQELKNNGWVADIFVENDRIHCLKAAVKNRTCSIN
;
A
#
# COMPACT_ATOMS: atom_id res chain seq x y z
N MET A 1 -20.37 -29.32 -10.19
CA MET A 1 -19.14 -29.37 -11.02
C MET A 1 -18.07 -30.00 -10.17
N TYR A 2 -17.66 -31.22 -10.48
CA TYR A 2 -16.49 -31.84 -9.85
C TYR A 2 -15.25 -31.14 -10.40
N THR A 3 -14.55 -30.38 -9.55
CA THR A 3 -13.17 -30.00 -9.87
C THR A 3 -12.33 -31.27 -9.74
N GLU A 4 -11.89 -31.82 -10.86
CA GLU A 4 -10.85 -32.85 -10.88
C GLU A 4 -9.64 -32.30 -10.11
N THR A 5 -9.41 -32.86 -8.93
CA THR A 5 -8.24 -32.55 -8.13
C THR A 5 -7.04 -33.14 -8.84
N LEU A 6 -6.09 -32.29 -9.21
CA LEU A 6 -4.82 -32.72 -9.79
C LEU A 6 -4.17 -33.76 -8.86
N PRO A 7 -3.56 -34.83 -9.41
CA PRO A 7 -2.81 -35.78 -8.61
C PRO A 7 -1.81 -35.04 -7.71
N ALA A 8 -1.68 -35.43 -6.44
CA ALA A 8 -0.87 -34.69 -5.45
C ALA A 8 0.58 -34.43 -5.91
N GLN A 9 1.14 -35.34 -6.71
CA GLN A 9 2.47 -35.17 -7.32
C GLN A 9 2.51 -34.01 -8.34
N VAL A 10 1.45 -33.83 -9.14
CA VAL A 10 1.33 -32.73 -10.11
C VAL A 10 1.17 -31.40 -9.40
N GLN A 11 0.35 -31.33 -8.35
CA GLN A 11 0.20 -30.12 -7.53
C GLN A 11 1.55 -29.70 -6.92
N LYS A 12 2.28 -30.66 -6.33
CA LYS A 12 3.60 -30.39 -5.73
C LYS A 12 4.62 -29.88 -6.76
N LEU A 13 4.55 -30.36 -8.00
CA LEU A 13 5.40 -29.88 -9.09
C LEU A 13 5.02 -28.45 -9.52
N GLN A 14 3.72 -28.14 -9.58
CA GLN A 14 3.25 -26.78 -9.85
C GLN A 14 3.69 -25.79 -8.77
N ASP A 15 3.51 -26.13 -7.50
CA ASP A 15 3.91 -25.27 -6.38
C ASP A 15 5.42 -24.96 -6.41
N LYS A 16 6.23 -25.97 -6.74
CA LYS A 16 7.68 -25.80 -6.93
C LYS A 16 8.00 -24.91 -8.13
N ALA A 17 7.31 -25.09 -9.25
CA ALA A 17 7.51 -24.27 -10.45
C ALA A 17 7.17 -22.80 -10.17
N GLU A 18 6.07 -22.52 -9.45
CA GLU A 18 5.71 -21.16 -9.06
C GLU A 18 6.72 -20.55 -8.07
N ALA A 19 7.18 -21.33 -7.09
CA ALA A 19 8.22 -20.87 -6.16
C ALA A 19 9.53 -20.53 -6.89
N LEU A 20 9.93 -21.37 -7.85
CA LEU A 20 11.10 -21.12 -8.68
C LEU A 20 10.90 -19.89 -9.58
N HIS A 21 9.71 -19.71 -10.15
CA HIS A 21 9.37 -18.53 -10.95
C HIS A 21 9.50 -17.23 -10.13
N ARG A 22 8.96 -17.20 -8.90
CA ARG A 22 9.12 -16.06 -7.99
C ARG A 22 10.58 -15.78 -7.64
N LYS A 23 11.35 -16.83 -7.33
CA LYS A 23 12.79 -16.71 -7.06
C LYS A 23 13.53 -16.13 -8.26
N ASN A 24 13.30 -16.67 -9.45
CA ASN A 24 13.93 -16.20 -10.69
C ASN A 24 13.53 -14.76 -11.01
N TYR A 25 12.27 -14.39 -10.75
CA TYR A 25 11.82 -13.01 -10.88
C TYR A 25 12.64 -12.07 -9.98
N LEU A 26 12.77 -12.36 -8.68
CA LEU A 26 13.56 -11.53 -7.76
C LEU A 26 15.02 -11.39 -8.21
N LEU A 27 15.66 -12.51 -8.56
CA LEU A 27 17.04 -12.52 -9.07
C LEU A 27 17.17 -11.69 -10.36
N SER A 28 16.21 -11.78 -11.27
CA SER A 28 16.19 -10.96 -12.50
C SER A 28 16.04 -9.46 -12.23
N LYS A 29 15.60 -9.07 -11.03
CA LYS A 29 15.52 -7.68 -10.56
C LYS A 29 16.69 -7.27 -9.67
N GLY A 30 17.72 -8.12 -9.55
CA GLY A 30 18.90 -7.87 -8.72
C GLY A 30 18.66 -8.10 -7.23
N ILE A 31 17.57 -8.77 -6.86
CA ILE A 31 17.23 -9.03 -5.45
C ILE A 31 17.60 -10.46 -5.11
N ASP A 32 18.63 -10.60 -4.28
CA ASP A 32 19.05 -11.87 -3.70
C ASP A 32 18.69 -11.93 -2.21
N LEU A 33 17.63 -12.69 -1.91
CA LEU A 33 17.13 -12.89 -0.54
C LEU A 33 18.03 -13.79 0.31
N GLN A 34 19.08 -14.41 -0.24
CA GLN A 34 20.03 -15.19 0.56
C GLN A 34 20.97 -14.31 1.38
N ASN A 35 21.26 -13.09 0.91
CA ASN A 35 22.17 -12.17 1.59
C ASN A 35 21.43 -11.28 2.60
N SER A 36 20.36 -10.62 2.15
CA SER A 36 19.49 -9.83 3.02
C SER A 36 18.13 -9.61 2.35
N SER A 37 17.07 -9.55 3.14
CA SER A 37 15.72 -9.17 2.70
C SER A 37 15.31 -7.77 3.17
N GLN A 38 16.26 -6.97 3.68
CA GLN A 38 16.04 -5.57 4.06
C GLN A 38 15.70 -4.72 2.83
N LEU A 39 14.62 -3.94 2.91
CA LEU A 39 14.23 -3.02 1.83
C LEU A 39 15.28 -1.94 1.61
N ALA A 40 15.89 -1.42 2.68
CA ALA A 40 16.96 -0.42 2.63
C ALA A 40 18.18 -0.93 1.87
N PHE A 41 18.57 -2.19 2.11
CA PHE A 41 19.70 -2.81 1.42
C PHE A 41 19.40 -3.09 -0.06
N GLN A 42 18.19 -3.58 -0.36
CA GLN A 42 17.79 -3.90 -1.74
C GLN A 42 17.53 -2.63 -2.59
N PHE A 43 17.19 -1.50 -1.96
CA PHE A 43 16.87 -0.24 -2.63
C PHE A 43 17.57 0.96 -1.97
N PRO A 44 18.91 1.02 -1.95
CA PRO A 44 19.67 1.96 -1.12
C PRO A 44 19.40 3.43 -1.45
N GLY A 45 19.32 3.78 -2.74
CA GLY A 45 19.08 5.16 -3.19
C GLY A 45 17.63 5.63 -3.07
N ALA A 46 16.67 4.69 -3.04
CA ALA A 46 15.24 5.02 -3.01
C ALA A 46 14.64 4.91 -1.61
N ILE A 47 15.08 3.94 -0.81
CA ILE A 47 14.53 3.61 0.51
C ILE A 47 15.57 3.84 1.62
N GLY A 48 16.75 3.23 1.51
CA GLY A 48 17.69 3.12 2.63
C GLY A 48 18.06 4.45 3.29
N GLY A 49 18.57 5.41 2.51
CA GLY A 49 18.99 6.71 3.03
C GLY A 49 17.88 7.76 3.20
N ARG A 50 16.61 7.38 3.10
CA ARG A 50 15.49 8.33 3.04
C ARG A 50 14.59 8.24 4.27
N GLU A 51 14.57 9.30 5.06
CA GLU A 51 13.67 9.45 6.22
C GLU A 51 12.43 10.28 5.91
N ASP A 52 12.50 11.13 4.89
CA ASP A 52 11.47 12.10 4.51
C ASP A 52 10.35 11.51 3.65
N VAL A 53 10.44 10.24 3.28
CA VAL A 53 9.48 9.55 2.40
C VAL A 53 8.96 8.25 2.99
N ARG A 54 7.79 7.84 2.49
CA ARG A 54 7.23 6.50 2.72
C ARG A 54 6.89 5.84 1.40
N HIS A 55 6.93 4.51 1.38
CA HIS A 55 6.84 3.72 0.16
C HIS A 55 5.59 2.84 0.11
N MET A 56 5.00 2.74 -1.08
CA MET A 56 3.82 1.92 -1.37
C MET A 56 4.04 1.13 -2.67
N PRO A 57 3.83 -0.20 -2.72
CA PRO A 57 3.83 -0.97 -3.94
C PRO A 57 2.87 -0.40 -4.98
N ASN A 58 3.28 -0.40 -6.24
CA ASN A 58 2.47 0.09 -7.34
C ASN A 58 1.19 -0.73 -7.51
N ASP A 59 1.24 -2.03 -7.23
CA ASP A 59 0.07 -2.91 -7.24
C ASP A 59 -0.95 -2.49 -6.17
N TYR A 60 -0.50 -1.92 -5.04
CA TYR A 60 -1.40 -1.37 -4.03
C TYR A 60 -1.89 0.03 -4.42
N CYS A 61 -1.00 0.91 -4.88
CA CYS A 61 -1.34 2.26 -5.38
C CYS A 61 -2.44 2.26 -6.45
N ARG A 62 -2.53 1.20 -7.24
CA ARG A 62 -3.44 1.06 -8.39
C ARG A 62 -4.65 0.17 -8.10
N SER A 63 -4.89 -0.13 -6.83
CA SER A 63 -5.97 -0.97 -6.34
C SER A 63 -6.91 -0.26 -5.38
N SER A 64 -8.07 -0.85 -5.14
CA SER A 64 -8.99 -0.43 -4.09
C SER A 64 -8.68 -1.06 -2.71
N LEU A 65 -7.44 -1.46 -2.44
CA LEU A 65 -7.04 -2.09 -1.17
C LEU A 65 -7.29 -1.19 0.05
N PHE A 66 -6.96 0.09 -0.07
CA PHE A 66 -7.20 1.09 0.96
C PHE A 66 -8.30 2.06 0.51
N THR A 67 -9.54 1.81 0.89
CA THR A 67 -10.69 2.60 0.41
C THR A 67 -10.74 3.99 1.04
N ALA A 68 -11.27 4.97 0.32
CA ALA A 68 -11.58 6.30 0.81
C ALA A 68 -13.06 6.44 1.24
N ARG A 69 -13.69 5.33 1.67
CA ARG A 69 -15.09 5.31 2.12
C ARG A 69 -15.30 6.14 3.37
N ASN A 70 -16.54 6.61 3.53
CA ASN A 70 -16.95 7.43 4.68
C ASN A 70 -16.71 6.66 5.99
N ASN A 71 -15.97 7.28 6.93
CA ASN A 71 -15.61 6.68 8.20
C ASN A 71 -16.83 6.36 9.09
N LYS A 72 -17.98 7.01 8.86
CA LYS A 72 -19.25 6.73 9.55
C LYS A 72 -19.94 5.46 9.09
N GLN A 73 -19.56 4.92 7.93
CA GLN A 73 -20.12 3.65 7.47
C GLN A 73 -19.35 2.48 8.08
N PRO A 74 -20.04 1.38 8.45
CA PRO A 74 -19.37 0.15 8.88
C PRO A 74 -18.37 -0.36 7.83
N ARG A 75 -17.27 -0.92 8.30
CA ARG A 75 -16.28 -1.59 7.45
C ARG A 75 -16.87 -2.89 6.91
N LYS A 76 -16.68 -3.16 5.62
CA LYS A 76 -17.10 -4.44 5.00
C LYS A 76 -16.17 -5.55 5.50
N ASN A 77 -16.68 -6.75 5.75
CA ASN A 77 -15.85 -7.95 5.93
C ASN A 77 -15.89 -8.75 4.64
N MET A 78 -14.73 -9.15 4.13
CA MET A 78 -14.56 -9.76 2.81
C MET A 78 -13.95 -11.15 2.95
N LEU A 79 -14.39 -12.07 2.09
CA LEU A 79 -13.81 -13.41 1.97
C LEU A 79 -13.44 -13.66 0.51
N ARG A 80 -12.14 -13.80 0.24
CA ARG A 80 -11.57 -14.01 -1.11
C ARG A 80 -12.17 -13.08 -2.17
N THR A 81 -12.46 -11.84 -1.80
CA THR A 81 -13.12 -10.86 -2.66
C THR A 81 -12.09 -10.25 -3.60
N LYS A 82 -12.42 -10.23 -4.89
CA LYS A 82 -11.59 -9.55 -5.89
C LYS A 82 -11.72 -8.04 -5.73
N LEU A 83 -10.60 -7.39 -5.47
CA LEU A 83 -10.52 -5.93 -5.39
C LEU A 83 -10.41 -5.32 -6.79
N PHE A 84 -10.85 -4.06 -6.90
CA PHE A 84 -10.64 -3.31 -8.14
C PHE A 84 -9.14 -3.03 -8.33
N HIS A 85 -8.67 -3.13 -9.56
CA HIS A 85 -7.31 -2.79 -9.96
C HIS A 85 -7.31 -2.18 -11.38
N LEU A 86 -6.48 -1.17 -11.63
CA LEU A 86 -6.48 -0.41 -12.88
C LEU A 86 -5.86 -1.12 -14.10
N HIS A 87 -5.11 -2.19 -13.86
CA HIS A 87 -4.38 -2.96 -14.89
C HIS A 87 -4.57 -4.47 -14.69
N ASP A 88 -3.86 -5.28 -15.48
CA ASP A 88 -3.84 -6.75 -15.47
C ASP A 88 -3.16 -7.37 -14.21
N VAL A 89 -3.54 -6.91 -13.03
CA VAL A 89 -3.18 -7.51 -11.73
C VAL A 89 -4.47 -7.85 -11.01
N GLU A 90 -4.52 -9.03 -10.43
CA GLU A 90 -5.64 -9.44 -9.59
C GLU A 90 -5.20 -9.46 -8.12
N ILE A 91 -6.01 -8.84 -7.26
CA ILE A 91 -5.84 -8.90 -5.82
C ILE A 91 -7.09 -9.55 -5.23
N LEU A 92 -6.92 -10.73 -4.64
CA LEU A 92 -7.94 -11.37 -3.81
C LEU A 92 -7.67 -11.02 -2.35
N TYR A 93 -8.72 -10.59 -1.65
CA TYR A 93 -8.63 -10.09 -0.29
C TYR A 93 -9.61 -10.77 0.65
N THR A 94 -9.13 -11.14 1.83
CA THR A 94 -9.92 -11.60 2.96
C THR A 94 -9.60 -10.75 4.19
N GLY A 95 -10.62 -10.39 4.97
CA GLY A 95 -10.50 -9.59 6.19
C GLY A 95 -11.41 -8.38 6.18
N PHE A 96 -11.27 -7.53 7.21
CA PHE A 96 -11.99 -6.25 7.26
C PHE A 96 -11.45 -5.28 6.21
N GLU A 97 -12.34 -4.45 5.65
CA GLU A 97 -11.99 -3.33 4.79
C GLU A 97 -10.89 -2.47 5.42
N LEU A 98 -9.79 -2.27 4.71
CA LEU A 98 -8.76 -1.29 5.05
C LEU A 98 -9.14 0.06 4.43
N ARG A 99 -8.86 1.15 5.16
CA ARG A 99 -9.18 2.51 4.73
C ARG A 99 -7.95 3.38 4.66
N ALA A 100 -7.98 4.26 3.68
CA ALA A 100 -7.02 5.32 3.42
C ALA A 100 -6.92 6.36 4.54
N VAL A 101 -7.98 6.50 5.35
CA VAL A 101 -8.02 7.49 6.45
C VAL A 101 -7.06 7.14 7.59
N ASP A 102 -6.74 5.86 7.77
CA ASP A 102 -5.86 5.35 8.82
C ASP A 102 -4.97 4.18 8.40
N ASP A 103 -5.56 3.03 8.07
CA ASP A 103 -4.83 1.76 7.95
C ASP A 103 -3.68 1.86 6.92
N GLU A 104 -3.89 2.63 5.87
CA GLU A 104 -2.88 2.95 4.87
C GLU A 104 -1.65 3.67 5.44
N LEU A 105 -1.87 4.75 6.20
CA LEU A 105 -0.78 5.53 6.78
C LEU A 105 -0.02 4.70 7.81
N VAL A 106 -0.74 3.92 8.60
CA VAL A 106 -0.15 2.97 9.56
C VAL A 106 0.70 1.95 8.81
N TRP A 107 0.17 1.33 7.75
CA TRP A 107 0.90 0.35 6.96
C TRP A 107 2.18 0.94 6.33
N MET A 108 2.10 2.14 5.74
CA MET A 108 3.26 2.82 5.15
C MET A 108 4.34 3.15 6.19
N GLN A 109 3.93 3.56 7.40
CA GLN A 109 4.87 3.83 8.49
C GLN A 109 5.50 2.53 9.04
N LEU A 110 4.76 1.42 9.09
CA LEU A 110 5.29 0.12 9.48
C LEU A 110 6.29 -0.43 8.44
N VAL A 111 6.03 -0.23 7.14
CA VAL A 111 7.02 -0.55 6.10
C VAL A 111 8.30 0.26 6.29
N HIS A 112 8.20 1.52 6.71
CA HIS A 112 9.36 2.35 6.99
C HIS A 112 10.17 1.85 8.18
N TYR A 113 9.52 1.48 9.29
CA TYR A 113 10.23 0.87 10.41
C TYR A 113 10.89 -0.46 10.03
N ALA A 114 10.25 -1.24 9.17
CA ALA A 114 10.78 -2.51 8.70
C ALA A 114 11.92 -2.38 7.68
N LYS A 115 12.23 -1.19 7.16
CA LYS A 115 13.10 -1.06 5.98
C LYS A 115 14.53 -1.55 6.23
N ASP A 116 15.04 -1.38 7.45
CA ASP A 116 16.39 -1.74 7.88
C ASP A 116 16.44 -3.12 8.56
N VAL A 117 15.33 -3.86 8.54
CA VAL A 117 15.23 -5.21 9.12
C VAL A 117 14.87 -6.20 8.02
N ASP A 118 15.45 -7.40 8.10
CA ASP A 118 15.11 -8.47 7.15
C ASP A 118 13.61 -8.77 7.23
N LEU A 119 12.91 -8.74 6.10
CA LEU A 119 11.49 -9.10 6.06
C LEU A 119 11.31 -10.53 6.62
N GLY A 120 10.32 -10.69 7.49
CA GLY A 120 10.09 -11.89 8.30
C GLY A 120 10.69 -11.83 9.70
N SER A 121 11.71 -10.99 9.91
CA SER A 121 12.25 -10.70 11.23
C SER A 121 11.45 -9.62 11.95
N THR A 122 11.60 -9.60 13.27
CA THR A 122 10.86 -8.69 14.16
C THR A 122 11.55 -7.33 14.25
N PHE A 123 10.77 -6.26 14.22
CA PHE A 123 11.19 -4.93 14.68
C PHE A 123 10.23 -4.45 15.77
N GLU A 124 10.72 -3.58 16.65
CA GLU A 124 9.97 -3.09 17.79
C GLU A 124 9.64 -1.59 17.71
N PHE A 125 8.48 -1.22 18.24
CA PHE A 125 8.11 0.16 18.51
C PHE A 125 7.07 0.21 19.63
N ASN A 126 6.88 1.40 20.20
CA ASN A 126 5.75 1.67 21.09
C ASN A 126 4.70 2.52 20.36
N LEU A 127 3.45 2.47 20.83
CA LEU A 127 2.36 3.20 20.17
C LEU A 127 2.52 4.72 20.24
N THR A 128 3.16 5.25 21.28
CA THR A 128 3.39 6.69 21.41
C THR A 128 4.29 7.23 20.29
N GLN A 129 5.33 6.47 19.92
CA GLN A 129 6.22 6.77 18.80
C GLN A 129 5.45 6.73 17.48
N LEU A 130 4.65 5.67 17.26
CA LEU A 130 3.88 5.55 16.01
C LEU A 130 2.81 6.65 15.88
N LEU A 131 2.13 7.03 16.97
CA LEU A 131 1.23 8.19 16.95
C LEU A 131 1.97 9.49 16.59
N GLN A 132 3.17 9.68 17.12
CA GLN A 132 4.00 10.85 16.80
C GLN A 132 4.38 10.87 15.31
N ASP A 133 4.84 9.76 14.75
CA ASP A 133 5.28 9.72 13.33
C ASP A 133 4.11 9.86 12.34
N LEU A 134 2.89 9.54 12.79
CA LEU A 134 1.64 9.75 12.06
C LEU A 134 1.05 11.16 12.21
N ASP A 135 1.62 12.02 13.07
CA ASP A 135 1.03 13.29 13.53
C ASP A 135 -0.36 13.14 14.16
N TRP A 136 -0.60 12.04 14.88
CA TRP A 136 -1.87 11.80 15.58
C TRP A 136 -1.80 12.27 17.03
N PRO A 137 -2.90 12.79 17.60
CA PRO A 137 -2.92 13.24 18.98
C PRO A 137 -2.68 12.07 19.94
N ARG A 138 -2.01 12.33 21.06
CA ARG A 138 -1.80 11.34 22.14
C ARG A 138 -3.03 11.26 23.05
N SER A 139 -4.13 10.70 22.54
CA SER A 139 -5.40 10.52 23.26
C SER A 139 -5.82 9.06 23.30
N GLY A 140 -6.63 8.67 24.30
CA GLY A 140 -7.13 7.28 24.40
C GLY A 140 -7.85 6.80 23.13
N ALA A 141 -8.62 7.69 22.49
CA ALA A 141 -9.28 7.39 21.21
C ALA A 141 -8.28 7.15 20.07
N ALA A 142 -7.15 7.89 20.03
CA ALA A 142 -6.11 7.69 19.02
C ALA A 142 -5.34 6.39 19.26
N TYR A 143 -5.02 6.05 20.51
CA TYR A 143 -4.44 4.74 20.85
C TYR A 143 -5.37 3.60 20.44
N LEU A 144 -6.65 3.66 20.79
CA LEU A 144 -7.64 2.65 20.40
C LEU A 144 -7.69 2.50 18.87
N ARG A 145 -7.83 3.62 18.14
CA ARG A 145 -7.83 3.62 16.68
C ARG A 145 -6.59 2.94 16.11
N LEU A 146 -5.41 3.25 16.65
CA LEU A 146 -4.14 2.69 16.18
C LEU A 146 -4.06 1.17 16.43
N ARG A 147 -4.47 0.70 17.62
CA ARG A 147 -4.57 -0.73 17.96
C ARG A 147 -5.45 -1.48 16.96
N GLU A 148 -6.61 -0.90 16.64
CA GLU A 148 -7.52 -1.50 15.68
C GLU A 148 -6.95 -1.53 14.26
N CYS A 149 -6.16 -0.52 13.85
CA CYS A 149 -5.48 -0.53 12.55
C CYS A 149 -4.49 -1.69 12.46
N ILE A 150 -3.63 -1.84 13.47
CA ILE A 150 -2.64 -2.92 13.52
C ILE A 150 -3.36 -4.29 13.54
N SER A 151 -4.45 -4.42 14.30
CA SER A 151 -5.27 -5.62 14.33
C SER A 151 -5.88 -5.95 12.95
N ARG A 152 -6.46 -4.96 12.26
CA ARG A 152 -7.00 -5.14 10.91
C ARG A 152 -5.93 -5.54 9.90
N LEU A 153 -4.77 -4.89 9.92
CA LEU A 153 -3.63 -5.22 9.04
C LEU A 153 -3.13 -6.65 9.27
N ARG A 154 -3.07 -7.10 10.53
CA ARG A 154 -2.74 -8.49 10.88
C ARG A 154 -3.78 -9.49 10.38
N ALA A 155 -5.06 -9.16 10.50
CA ALA A 155 -6.18 -10.04 10.17
C ALA A 155 -6.49 -10.12 8.67
N THR A 156 -5.56 -9.70 7.80
CA THR A 156 -5.73 -9.75 6.35
C THR A 156 -5.20 -11.04 5.75
N GLU A 157 -5.78 -11.47 4.63
CA GLU A 157 -5.12 -12.33 3.66
C GLU A 157 -5.16 -11.63 2.30
N VAL A 158 -3.99 -11.47 1.67
CA VAL A 158 -3.82 -10.88 0.36
C VAL A 158 -3.17 -11.91 -0.55
N LEU A 159 -3.75 -12.12 -1.73
CA LEU A 159 -3.15 -12.86 -2.83
C LEU A 159 -3.08 -11.94 -4.04
N VAL A 160 -1.88 -11.71 -4.55
CA VAL A 160 -1.65 -10.87 -5.74
C VAL A 160 -1.20 -11.75 -6.90
N THR A 161 -1.87 -11.61 -8.04
CA THR A 161 -1.49 -12.27 -9.28
C THR A 161 -1.07 -11.24 -10.31
N ASN A 162 0.20 -11.27 -10.70
CA ASN A 162 0.78 -10.44 -11.75
C ASN A 162 1.53 -11.33 -12.75
N LYS A 163 0.83 -11.76 -13.80
CA LYS A 163 1.34 -12.73 -14.81
C LYS A 163 2.54 -12.22 -15.61
N LYS A 164 2.74 -10.90 -15.66
CA LYS A 164 3.86 -10.26 -16.38
C LYS A 164 5.10 -10.10 -15.48
N ALA A 165 5.00 -10.42 -14.19
CA ALA A 165 6.05 -10.27 -13.20
C ALA A 165 6.36 -11.60 -12.49
N TYR A 166 5.91 -11.75 -11.24
CA TYR A 166 6.19 -12.90 -10.36
C TYR A 166 5.11 -14.00 -10.38
N GLY A 167 4.12 -13.90 -11.28
CA GLY A 167 3.00 -14.83 -11.33
C GLY A 167 2.08 -14.66 -10.12
N VAL A 168 1.85 -15.74 -9.37
CA VAL A 168 1.02 -15.72 -8.16
C VAL A 168 1.92 -15.56 -6.93
N SER A 169 1.65 -14.58 -6.07
CA SER A 169 2.40 -14.37 -4.81
C SER A 169 2.22 -15.51 -3.80
N GLY A 170 1.13 -16.26 -3.94
CA GLY A 170 0.50 -17.03 -2.87
C GLY A 170 -0.16 -16.11 -1.84
N SER A 171 -1.11 -16.62 -1.06
CA SER A 171 -1.74 -15.87 0.02
C SER A 171 -0.75 -15.50 1.13
N PHE A 172 -0.90 -14.31 1.72
CA PHE A 172 -0.18 -13.87 2.91
C PHE A 172 -0.93 -12.78 3.68
N SER A 173 -0.73 -12.73 5.00
CA SER A 173 -1.10 -11.54 5.78
C SER A 173 -0.06 -10.43 5.58
N MET A 174 -0.50 -9.17 5.62
CA MET A 174 0.38 -8.01 5.49
C MET A 174 1.43 -7.96 6.61
N LEU A 175 1.06 -8.35 7.83
CA LEU A 175 1.96 -8.38 8.97
C LEU A 175 1.52 -9.40 10.02
N GLU A 176 2.46 -9.81 10.86
CA GLU A 176 2.19 -10.45 12.13
C GLU A 176 2.68 -9.55 13.26
N TYR A 177 2.13 -9.73 14.46
CA TYR A 177 2.67 -9.05 15.63
C TYR A 177 2.48 -9.85 16.91
N ASP A 178 3.40 -9.67 17.84
CA ASP A 178 3.19 -9.92 19.26
C ASP A 178 3.21 -8.59 20.01
N SER A 179 2.70 -8.58 21.23
CA SER A 179 2.69 -7.39 22.07
C SER A 179 2.98 -7.74 23.52
N LEU A 180 3.80 -6.94 24.18
CA LEU A 180 3.92 -6.98 25.63
C LEU A 180 2.87 -6.03 26.22
N ASN A 181 2.15 -6.55 27.21
CA ASN A 181 1.19 -5.76 27.97
C ASN A 181 1.90 -5.07 29.13
N ASP A 182 1.45 -3.87 29.47
CA ASP A 182 1.81 -3.24 30.74
C ASP A 182 1.11 -3.95 31.92
N GLU A 183 1.37 -3.47 33.13
CA GLU A 183 0.79 -4.01 34.38
C GLU A 183 -0.74 -3.97 34.41
N LYS A 184 -1.38 -3.17 33.55
CA LYS A 184 -2.83 -3.03 33.42
C LYS A 184 -3.42 -3.89 32.30
N GLY A 185 -2.57 -4.63 31.57
CA GLY A 185 -2.99 -5.46 30.44
C GLY A 185 -3.00 -4.72 29.11
N ASP A 186 -2.58 -3.46 29.05
CA ASP A 186 -2.57 -2.67 27.81
C ASP A 186 -1.31 -2.95 26.99
N GLN A 187 -1.46 -3.30 25.72
CA GLN A 187 -0.33 -3.59 24.84
C GLN A 187 0.55 -2.32 24.69
N HIS A 188 1.77 -2.31 25.22
CA HIS A 188 2.62 -1.11 25.23
C HIS A 188 3.68 -1.15 24.13
N THR A 189 4.35 -2.29 24.01
CA THR A 189 5.41 -2.55 23.02
C THR A 189 4.91 -3.56 22.01
N TYR A 190 5.10 -3.25 20.73
CA TYR A 190 4.73 -4.11 19.60
C TYR A 190 5.98 -4.70 18.96
N TYR A 191 5.94 -6.00 18.71
CA TYR A 191 6.94 -6.77 17.98
C TYR A 191 6.33 -7.18 16.66
N VAL A 192 6.58 -6.41 15.60
CA VAL A 192 5.94 -6.60 14.29
C VAL A 192 6.87 -7.31 13.33
N ARG A 193 6.31 -8.20 12.50
CA ARG A 193 7.00 -8.93 11.43
C ARG A 193 6.27 -8.66 10.12
N MET A 194 6.94 -8.05 9.16
CA MET A 194 6.40 -7.87 7.79
C MET A 194 6.59 -9.16 7.00
N ASN A 195 5.57 -9.58 6.26
CA ASN A 195 5.65 -10.84 5.51
C ASN A 195 6.74 -10.77 4.41
N PRO A 196 7.65 -11.76 4.30
CA PRO A 196 8.70 -11.78 3.27
C PRO A 196 8.22 -11.64 1.83
N LYS A 197 6.98 -12.09 1.54
CA LYS A 197 6.39 -11.99 0.19
C LYS A 197 6.15 -10.54 -0.24
N ILE A 198 6.15 -9.58 0.68
CA ILE A 198 6.04 -8.15 0.34
C ILE A 198 7.19 -7.72 -0.59
N MET A 199 8.38 -8.33 -0.50
CA MET A 199 9.49 -8.01 -1.41
C MET A 199 9.12 -8.20 -2.89
N LEU A 200 8.25 -9.17 -3.21
CA LEU A 200 7.79 -9.41 -4.59
C LEU A 200 7.12 -8.16 -5.18
N LEU A 201 6.42 -7.40 -4.34
CA LEU A 201 5.68 -6.21 -4.73
C LEU A 201 6.58 -4.98 -4.90
N PHE A 202 7.73 -4.95 -4.24
CA PHE A 202 8.74 -3.88 -4.38
C PHE A 202 9.73 -4.15 -5.51
N ALA A 203 10.01 -5.42 -5.78
CA ALA A 203 11.02 -5.86 -6.72
C ALA A 203 10.88 -5.25 -8.11
N GLY A 204 12.02 -4.82 -8.68
CA GLY A 204 12.06 -4.14 -9.97
C GLY A 204 11.64 -2.67 -9.91
N ASN A 205 11.79 -2.02 -8.75
CA ASN A 205 11.35 -0.64 -8.49
C ASN A 205 9.85 -0.45 -8.74
N LEU A 206 9.05 -1.47 -8.42
CA LEU A 206 7.59 -1.45 -8.58
C LEU A 206 6.90 -0.83 -7.37
N PHE A 207 7.46 0.24 -6.82
CA PHE A 207 6.89 1.00 -5.72
C PHE A 207 6.94 2.51 -6.01
N THR A 208 6.11 3.25 -5.30
CA THR A 208 6.04 4.69 -5.32
C THR A 208 6.49 5.24 -3.98
N SER A 209 7.21 6.36 -4.01
CA SER A 209 7.70 7.05 -2.80
C SER A 209 7.00 8.39 -2.66
N HIS A 210 6.50 8.69 -1.47
CA HIS A 210 5.77 9.93 -1.17
C HIS A 210 6.49 10.70 -0.08
N ASN A 211 6.68 12.01 -0.27
CA ASN A 211 7.12 12.88 0.84
C ASN A 211 6.08 12.81 1.96
N TRP A 212 6.53 12.39 3.15
CA TRP A 212 5.62 11.90 4.17
C TRP A 212 4.70 12.99 4.70
N ASP A 213 5.26 14.15 5.03
CA ASP A 213 4.49 15.26 5.58
C ASP A 213 3.51 15.83 4.57
N ALA A 214 3.91 15.96 3.30
CA ALA A 214 2.99 16.37 2.25
C ALA A 214 1.86 15.36 2.04
N TYR A 215 2.15 14.06 2.18
CA TYR A 215 1.21 12.98 1.90
C TYR A 215 0.14 12.82 2.99
N LYS A 216 0.55 12.93 4.26
CA LYS A 216 -0.37 12.91 5.41
C LYS A 216 -1.42 14.03 5.35
N ARG A 217 -1.06 15.21 4.82
CA ARG A 217 -1.96 16.38 4.69
C ARG A 217 -3.10 16.20 3.69
N LEU A 218 -2.99 15.25 2.77
CA LEU A 218 -4.05 14.98 1.80
C LEU A 218 -5.24 14.29 2.45
N SER A 219 -6.41 14.47 1.85
CA SER A 219 -7.59 13.67 2.14
C SER A 219 -7.40 12.23 1.62
N PRO A 220 -8.09 11.24 2.22
CA PRO A 220 -8.08 9.84 1.80
C PRO A 220 -8.18 9.61 0.29
N ALA A 221 -9.13 10.28 -0.39
CA ALA A 221 -9.32 10.12 -1.82
C ALA A 221 -8.30 10.90 -2.66
N ALA A 222 -7.77 12.03 -2.16
CA ALA A 222 -6.67 12.71 -2.82
C ALA A 222 -5.38 11.88 -2.80
N ARG A 223 -5.11 11.15 -1.70
CA ARG A 223 -4.01 10.17 -1.65
C ARG A 223 -4.14 9.11 -2.73
N ARG A 224 -5.32 8.52 -2.94
CA ARG A 224 -5.56 7.57 -4.06
C ARG A 224 -5.25 8.16 -5.43
N LEU A 225 -5.57 9.45 -5.65
CA LEU A 225 -5.23 10.12 -6.91
C LEU A 225 -3.72 10.36 -7.03
N VAL A 226 -3.05 10.75 -5.95
CA VAL A 226 -1.59 10.92 -5.91
C VAL A 226 -0.88 9.59 -6.12
N ASP A 227 -1.35 8.48 -5.55
CA ASP A 227 -0.85 7.13 -5.79
C ASP A 227 -0.89 6.75 -7.27
N TYR A 228 -2.04 6.99 -7.90
CA TYR A 228 -2.20 6.75 -9.34
C TYR A 228 -1.20 7.58 -10.15
N VAL A 229 -1.17 8.90 -9.93
CA VAL A 229 -0.29 9.81 -10.66
C VAL A 229 1.16 9.44 -10.45
N SER A 230 1.56 9.20 -9.19
CA SER A 230 2.95 8.99 -8.82
C SER A 230 3.48 7.64 -9.30
N SER A 231 2.64 6.59 -9.31
CA SER A 231 3.02 5.27 -9.79
C SER A 231 3.22 5.16 -11.30
N HIS A 232 2.82 6.15 -12.10
CA HIS A 232 3.04 6.15 -13.55
C HIS A 232 4.17 7.09 -13.95
N LYS A 233 5.09 6.64 -14.82
CA LYS A 233 6.09 7.54 -15.43
C LYS A 233 5.41 8.67 -16.20
N THR A 234 4.46 8.30 -17.06
CA THR A 234 3.58 9.21 -17.81
C THR A 234 2.14 8.79 -17.57
N PRO A 235 1.41 9.42 -16.62
CA PRO A 235 0.02 9.09 -16.33
C PRO A 235 -0.85 9.32 -17.56
N LEU A 236 -1.56 8.29 -18.00
CA LEU A 236 -2.60 8.44 -19.02
C LEU A 236 -3.86 9.05 -18.38
N PRO A 237 -4.79 9.61 -19.18
CA PRO A 237 -6.04 10.12 -18.62
C PRO A 237 -6.85 9.01 -17.93
N LEU A 238 -7.10 9.17 -16.63
CA LEU A 238 -7.85 8.21 -15.79
C LEU A 238 -9.34 8.50 -15.89
N SER A 239 -10.20 7.53 -16.22
CA SER A 239 -11.64 7.79 -16.20
C SER A 239 -12.12 8.13 -14.79
N VAL A 240 -13.11 9.02 -14.68
CA VAL A 240 -13.73 9.39 -13.40
C VAL A 240 -14.28 8.15 -12.69
N ASP A 241 -14.88 7.22 -13.43
CA ASP A 241 -15.40 5.96 -12.89
C ASP A 241 -14.28 5.10 -12.30
N ASN A 242 -13.16 4.94 -13.01
CA ASN A 242 -12.01 4.20 -12.48
C ASN A 242 -11.43 4.86 -11.23
N PHE A 243 -11.44 6.19 -11.15
CA PHE A 243 -11.03 6.91 -9.93
C PHE A 243 -11.99 6.64 -8.76
N VAL A 244 -13.30 6.63 -9.01
CA VAL A 244 -14.32 6.28 -8.01
C VAL A 244 -14.13 4.84 -7.53
N SER A 245 -13.92 3.89 -8.44
CA SER A 245 -13.63 2.48 -8.11
C SER A 245 -12.32 2.32 -7.35
N LEU A 246 -11.26 3.06 -7.73
CA LEU A 246 -9.97 3.09 -7.01
C LEU A 246 -10.16 3.59 -5.57
N CYS A 247 -11.01 4.60 -5.37
CA CYS A 247 -11.38 5.09 -4.04
C CYS A 247 -12.28 4.11 -3.28
N GLY A 248 -12.86 3.10 -3.95
CA GLY A 248 -13.83 2.19 -3.38
C GLY A 248 -15.10 2.89 -2.87
N VAL A 249 -15.42 4.09 -3.38
CA VAL A 249 -16.59 4.87 -2.95
C VAL A 249 -17.77 4.61 -3.88
N GLU A 250 -18.98 4.72 -3.35
CA GLU A 250 -20.22 4.59 -4.11
C GLU A 250 -20.71 5.99 -4.50
N MET A 251 -21.02 6.17 -5.78
CA MET A 251 -21.55 7.41 -6.35
C MET A 251 -22.87 7.09 -7.03
N ASP A 252 -23.88 7.90 -6.77
CA ASP A 252 -25.26 7.71 -7.24
C ASP A 252 -25.60 8.58 -8.45
N SER A 253 -24.67 9.41 -8.94
CA SER A 253 -24.75 10.02 -10.26
C SER A 253 -23.39 10.40 -10.82
N ALA A 254 -23.30 10.40 -12.16
CA ALA A 254 -22.09 10.84 -12.87
C ALA A 254 -21.73 12.32 -12.54
N ALA A 255 -22.73 13.16 -12.27
CA ALA A 255 -22.50 14.55 -11.87
C ALA A 255 -21.76 14.64 -10.51
N ARG A 256 -22.14 13.81 -9.54
CA ARG A 256 -21.44 13.73 -8.24
C ARG A 256 -20.06 13.13 -8.37
N ALA A 257 -19.90 12.09 -9.18
CA ALA A 257 -18.58 11.51 -9.47
C ALA A 257 -17.62 12.55 -10.08
N ARG A 258 -18.06 13.35 -11.05
CA ARG A 258 -17.29 14.46 -11.61
C ARG A 258 -16.95 15.53 -10.57
N SER A 259 -17.93 15.93 -9.76
CA SER A 259 -17.71 16.93 -8.71
C SER A 259 -16.66 16.45 -7.69
N PHE A 260 -16.77 15.19 -7.26
CA PHE A 260 -15.81 14.53 -6.39
C PHE A 260 -14.40 14.51 -7.00
N ALA A 261 -14.27 14.08 -8.26
CA ALA A 261 -12.99 14.06 -8.97
C ALA A 261 -12.37 15.46 -9.09
N ARG A 262 -13.16 16.47 -9.48
CA ARG A 262 -12.72 17.87 -9.57
C ARG A 262 -12.23 18.41 -8.23
N ALA A 263 -12.95 18.13 -7.14
CA ALA A 263 -12.55 18.54 -5.80
C ALA A 263 -11.19 17.95 -5.42
N LYS A 264 -10.92 16.67 -5.75
CA LYS A 264 -9.62 16.05 -5.48
C LYS A 264 -8.51 16.58 -6.39
N CYS A 265 -8.80 16.86 -7.67
CA CYS A 265 -7.85 17.53 -8.56
C CYS A 265 -7.43 18.90 -7.99
N GLN A 266 -8.39 19.70 -7.52
CA GLN A 266 -8.10 21.00 -6.91
C GLN A 266 -7.26 20.87 -5.64
N GLU A 267 -7.51 19.85 -4.82
CA GLU A 267 -6.71 19.59 -3.63
C GLU A 267 -5.25 19.27 -3.97
N LEU A 268 -5.00 18.45 -5.01
CA LEU A 268 -3.64 18.14 -5.48
C LEU A 268 -2.93 19.39 -6.00
N LYS A 269 -3.63 20.26 -6.73
CA LYS A 269 -3.12 21.57 -7.19
C LYS A 269 -2.72 22.46 -6.02
N ASN A 270 -3.63 22.65 -5.07
CA ASN A 270 -3.41 23.52 -3.91
C ASN A 270 -2.23 23.06 -3.05
N ASN A 271 -1.95 21.76 -3.03
CA ASN A 271 -0.83 21.17 -2.29
C ASN A 271 0.43 20.97 -3.15
N GLY A 272 0.45 21.42 -4.41
CA GLY A 272 1.64 21.42 -5.27
C GLY A 272 2.14 20.03 -5.71
N TRP A 273 1.26 19.03 -5.76
CA TRP A 273 1.65 17.65 -6.13
C TRP A 273 1.91 17.45 -7.62
N VAL A 274 1.32 18.31 -8.45
CA VAL A 274 1.30 18.21 -9.90
C VAL A 274 1.44 19.61 -10.50
N ALA A 275 1.94 19.72 -11.73
CA ALA A 275 1.97 20.99 -12.44
C ALA A 275 0.55 21.41 -12.85
N ASP A 276 -0.23 20.45 -13.34
CA ASP A 276 -1.64 20.66 -13.65
C ASP A 276 -2.43 19.35 -13.54
N ILE A 277 -3.71 19.44 -13.22
CA ILE A 277 -4.64 18.31 -13.16
C ILE A 277 -6.09 18.80 -13.28
N PHE A 278 -6.87 18.21 -14.18
CA PHE A 278 -8.25 18.64 -14.41
C PHE A 278 -9.12 17.52 -14.95
N VAL A 279 -10.44 17.72 -14.86
CA VAL A 279 -11.44 16.78 -15.37
C VAL A 279 -12.02 17.31 -16.68
N GLU A 280 -11.87 16.55 -17.76
CA GLU A 280 -12.42 16.83 -19.08
C GLU A 280 -12.90 15.53 -19.73
N ASN A 281 -14.09 15.55 -20.34
CA ASN A 281 -14.71 14.39 -21.00
C ASN A 281 -14.75 13.13 -20.11
N ASP A 282 -15.15 13.29 -18.85
CA ASP A 282 -15.19 12.21 -17.84
C ASP A 282 -13.85 11.50 -17.59
N ARG A 283 -12.74 12.21 -17.85
CA ARG A 283 -11.38 11.74 -17.56
C ARG A 283 -10.59 12.80 -16.79
N ILE A 284 -9.75 12.34 -15.89
CA ILE A 284 -8.78 13.12 -15.13
C ILE A 284 -7.48 13.12 -15.93
N HIS A 285 -7.08 14.30 -16.42
CA HIS A 285 -5.82 14.54 -17.10
C HIS A 285 -4.83 15.13 -16.11
N CYS A 286 -3.57 14.69 -16.14
CA CYS A 286 -2.55 15.12 -15.20
C CYS A 286 -1.24 15.44 -15.91
N LEU A 287 -0.69 16.61 -15.62
CA LEU A 287 0.66 17.01 -15.97
C LEU A 287 1.53 16.98 -14.71
N LYS A 288 2.52 16.08 -14.68
CA LYS A 288 3.48 16.03 -13.57
C LYS A 288 4.35 17.29 -13.56
N ALA A 289 4.68 17.77 -12.37
CA ALA A 289 5.71 18.78 -12.22
C ALA A 289 7.04 18.23 -12.75
N ALA A 290 7.76 19.05 -13.52
CA ALA A 290 9.13 18.71 -13.90
C ALA A 290 9.93 18.45 -12.62
N VAL A 291 10.71 17.37 -12.61
CA VAL A 291 11.63 17.06 -11.51
C VAL A 291 12.67 18.18 -11.48
N LYS A 292 12.44 19.23 -10.68
CA LYS A 292 13.51 20.15 -10.33
C LYS A 292 14.49 19.31 -9.51
N ASN A 293 15.71 19.13 -10.01
CA ASN A 293 16.82 18.60 -9.23
C ASN A 293 16.88 19.38 -7.93
N ARG A 294 16.36 18.81 -6.84
CA ARG A 294 16.52 19.35 -5.50
C ARG A 294 17.96 19.04 -5.12
N THR A 295 18.88 19.89 -5.59
CA THR A 295 20.26 19.90 -5.15
C THR A 295 20.26 20.09 -3.63
N CYS A 296 20.77 19.06 -2.95
CA CYS A 296 21.16 19.09 -1.56
C CYS A 296 22.01 20.35 -1.34
N SER A 297 21.49 21.30 -0.57
CA SER A 297 22.31 22.36 0.02
C SER A 297 22.63 21.85 1.42
N ILE A 298 23.73 21.14 1.53
CA ILE A 298 24.38 20.88 2.82
C ILE A 298 24.95 22.22 3.26
N ASN A 299 24.42 22.76 4.35
CA ASN A 299 25.13 23.67 5.24
C ASN A 299 25.01 23.07 6.65
#